data_AF-A0A9P8I7Q4-F1
#
_entry.id   AF-A0A9P8I7Q4-F1
#
_cell.length_a   1.000
_cell.length_b   1.000
_cell.length_c   1.000
_cell.angle_alpha   90.00
_cell.angle_beta   90.00
_cell.angle_gamma   90.00
#
_symmetry.space_group_name_H-M   'P 1'
#
loop_
_entity.id
_entity.type
_entity.pdbx_description
1 polymer ?
#
loop_
_entity_poly.entity_id
_entity_poly.type
_entity_poly.pdbx_seq_one_letter_code
_entity_poly.pdbx_strand_id
1 'polypeptide(L)'
;MSALVHVNPPGSTPPYKDLFHNVTIVPPNTKLAFVSSQWACDSSGNLIEGGKDNYNAQAKQAWSNVLIILKGLGCGVKDIVHKRNCFTTFSDDIAKSCIEGALEALGPEESEHFFKS
;
A
#
# COMPACT_ATOMS: atom_id res chain seq x y z
N MET A 1 12.58 16.99 22.14
CA MET A 1 11.83 16.69 20.90
C MET A 1 11.87 15.19 20.71
N SER A 2 10.74 14.53 20.51
CA SER A 2 10.78 13.11 20.19
C SER A 2 11.14 12.93 18.70
N ALA A 3 11.98 11.96 18.40
CA ALA A 3 12.55 11.76 17.07
C ALA A 3 11.56 11.03 16.13
N LEU A 4 11.65 11.33 14.84
CA LEU A 4 10.99 10.52 13.80
C LEU A 4 11.61 9.13 13.76
N VAL A 5 10.80 8.11 13.50
CA VAL A 5 11.26 6.73 13.35
C VAL A 5 10.96 6.26 11.93
N HIS A 6 12.00 5.88 11.20
CA HIS A 6 11.87 5.33 9.85
C HIS A 6 11.96 3.81 9.89
N VAL A 7 11.00 3.12 9.27
CA VAL A 7 10.95 1.66 9.27
C VAL A 7 10.58 1.12 7.90
N ASN A 8 11.16 -0.04 7.57
CA ASN A 8 10.78 -0.88 6.45
C ASN A 8 10.31 -2.22 7.03
N PRO A 9 9.00 -2.45 7.18
CA PRO A 9 8.49 -3.69 7.76
C PRO A 9 9.00 -4.92 6.99
N PRO A 10 9.29 -6.05 7.67
CA PRO A 10 9.70 -7.28 7.02
C PRO A 10 8.70 -7.71 5.94
N GLY A 11 9.21 -8.06 4.76
CA GLY A 11 8.38 -8.46 3.62
C GLY A 11 7.76 -7.30 2.84
N SER A 12 7.88 -6.05 3.30
CA SER A 12 7.54 -4.89 2.47
C SER A 12 8.50 -4.80 1.28
N THR A 13 8.02 -4.23 0.19
CA THR A 13 8.84 -4.10 -1.02
C THR A 13 10.03 -3.20 -0.75
N PRO A 14 11.22 -3.51 -1.30
CA PRO A 14 12.41 -2.73 -1.00
C PRO A 14 12.23 -1.29 -1.53
N PRO A 15 12.61 -0.27 -0.75
CA PRO A 15 12.64 1.09 -1.27
C PRO A 15 13.62 1.16 -2.44
N TYR A 16 13.26 1.94 -3.47
CA TYR A 16 14.07 2.03 -4.68
C TYR A 16 15.46 2.60 -4.34
N LYS A 17 16.50 1.76 -4.48
CA LYS A 17 17.91 2.10 -4.22
C LYS A 17 18.14 2.79 -2.86
N ASP A 18 17.38 2.40 -1.84
CA ASP A 18 17.44 3.01 -0.49
C ASP A 18 17.25 4.54 -0.46
N LEU A 19 16.59 5.12 -1.48
CA LEU A 19 16.37 6.57 -1.57
C LEU A 19 15.26 7.07 -0.63
N PHE A 20 14.46 6.17 -0.06
CA PHE A 20 13.37 6.48 0.86
C PHE A 20 13.12 5.33 1.85
N HIS A 21 12.24 5.56 2.84
CA HIS A 21 11.72 4.51 3.72
C HIS A 21 10.23 4.29 3.43
N ASN A 22 9.77 3.05 3.55
CA ASN A 22 8.36 2.70 3.33
C ASN A 22 7.45 3.36 4.37
N VAL A 23 7.92 3.54 5.59
CA VAL A 23 7.14 4.15 6.67
C VAL A 23 7.98 5.15 7.45
N THR A 24 7.37 6.30 7.74
CA THR A 24 7.85 7.23 8.77
C THR A 24 6.78 7.38 9.84
N ILE A 25 7.17 7.11 11.10
CA ILE A 25 6.31 7.24 12.27
C ILE A 25 6.61 8.59 12.93
N VAL A 26 5.55 9.37 13.13
CA VAL A 26 5.62 10.64 13.86
C VAL A 26 5.55 10.37 15.37
N PRO A 27 6.24 11.16 16.21
CA PRO A 27 6.60 10.76 17.56
C PRO A 27 5.41 10.60 18.55
N PRO A 28 5.65 10.12 19.79
CA PRO A 28 4.60 9.72 20.71
C PRO A 28 3.66 10.87 21.02
N ASN A 29 2.37 10.52 21.13
CA ASN A 29 1.16 11.35 21.26
C ASN A 29 0.37 11.58 19.97
N THR A 30 0.92 11.21 18.81
CA THR A 30 0.15 11.02 17.57
C THR A 30 0.51 9.67 16.94
N LYS A 31 -0.43 8.73 16.94
CA LYS A 31 -0.27 7.39 16.31
C LYS A 31 -0.41 7.47 14.78
N LEU A 32 0.41 8.31 14.14
CA LEU A 32 0.37 8.49 12.67
C LEU A 32 1.59 7.85 12.03
N ALA A 33 1.33 6.94 11.10
CA ALA A 33 2.31 6.36 10.20
C ALA A 33 2.07 6.92 8.80
N PHE A 34 3.10 7.52 8.22
CA PHE A 34 3.10 7.95 6.83
C PHE A 34 3.70 6.83 5.99
N VAL A 35 2.89 6.24 5.13
CA VAL A 35 3.29 5.15 4.24
C VAL A 35 3.65 5.76 2.87
N SER A 36 4.86 5.52 2.41
CA SER A 36 5.30 5.89 1.05
C SER A 36 4.46 5.16 0.01
N SER A 37 4.39 5.72 -1.20
CA SER A 37 3.59 5.16 -2.29
C SER A 37 3.92 3.69 -2.54
N GLN A 38 2.90 2.85 -2.47
CA GLN A 38 3.00 1.44 -2.83
C GLN A 38 2.60 1.27 -4.30
N TRP A 39 3.34 0.43 -5.01
CA TRP A 39 3.12 0.13 -6.42
C TRP A 39 3.22 -1.38 -6.65
N ALA A 40 2.95 -1.81 -7.88
CA ALA A 40 2.84 -3.21 -8.27
C ALA A 40 4.19 -3.93 -8.40
N CYS A 41 5.06 -3.80 -7.39
CA CYS A 41 6.35 -4.46 -7.38
C CYS A 41 6.39 -5.73 -6.53
N ASP A 42 7.27 -6.64 -6.94
CA ASP A 42 7.65 -7.85 -6.23
C ASP A 42 8.71 -7.57 -5.14
N SER A 43 9.15 -8.62 -4.45
CA SER A 43 10.19 -8.55 -3.42
C SER A 43 11.58 -8.14 -3.95
N SER A 44 11.79 -8.20 -5.26
CA SER A 44 13.02 -7.75 -5.92
C SER A 44 12.94 -6.29 -6.39
N GLY A 45 11.80 -5.62 -6.16
CA GLY A 45 11.57 -4.24 -6.59
C GLY A 45 11.27 -4.11 -8.09
N ASN A 46 10.92 -5.20 -8.77
CA ASN A 46 10.52 -5.19 -10.17
C ASN A 46 9.00 -5.20 -10.29
N LEU A 47 8.46 -4.70 -11.41
CA LEU A 47 7.05 -4.89 -11.74
C LEU A 47 6.73 -6.40 -11.74
N ILE A 48 5.62 -6.79 -11.12
CA ILE A 48 5.17 -8.19 -11.12
C ILE A 48 5.05 -8.75 -12.53
N GLU A 49 5.35 -10.04 -12.67
CA GLU A 49 5.13 -10.77 -13.92
C GLU A 49 3.65 -10.67 -14.34
N GLY A 50 3.40 -10.39 -15.62
CA GLY A 50 2.04 -10.18 -16.14
C GLY A 50 1.35 -8.89 -15.68
N GLY A 51 2.05 -8.02 -14.92
CA GLY A 51 1.50 -6.75 -14.45
C GLY A 51 1.42 -5.67 -15.53
N LYS A 52 2.23 -5.76 -16.59
CA LYS A 52 2.22 -4.77 -17.68
C LYS A 52 0.84 -4.69 -18.31
N ASP A 53 0.27 -3.48 -18.38
CA ASP A 53 -1.07 -3.19 -18.90
C ASP A 53 -2.23 -3.95 -18.21
N ASN A 54 -1.95 -4.58 -17.06
CA ASN A 54 -2.93 -5.31 -16.26
C ASN A 54 -3.22 -4.57 -14.95
N TYR A 55 -4.19 -3.66 -15.00
CA TYR A 55 -4.53 -2.78 -13.88
C TYR A 55 -5.05 -3.53 -12.63
N ASN A 56 -5.83 -4.61 -12.81
CA ASN A 56 -6.28 -5.45 -11.70
C ASN A 56 -5.07 -6.08 -10.99
N ALA A 57 -4.17 -6.74 -11.71
CA ALA A 57 -2.99 -7.37 -11.12
C ALA A 57 -2.09 -6.34 -10.43
N GLN A 58 -1.93 -5.15 -11.03
CA GLN A 58 -1.16 -4.07 -10.43
C GLN A 58 -1.77 -3.58 -9.12
N ALA A 59 -3.08 -3.31 -9.11
CA ALA A 59 -3.78 -2.85 -7.91
C ALA A 59 -3.76 -3.92 -6.81
N LYS A 60 -3.95 -5.18 -7.18
CA LYS A 60 -3.88 -6.32 -6.25
C LYS A 60 -2.53 -6.35 -5.54
N GLN A 61 -1.43 -6.30 -6.29
CA GLN A 61 -0.10 -6.29 -5.69
C GLN A 61 0.15 -5.04 -4.84
N ALA A 62 -0.22 -3.86 -5.33
CA ALA A 62 -0.03 -2.62 -4.57
C ALA A 62 -0.74 -2.67 -3.21
N TRP A 63 -1.97 -3.20 -3.17
CA TRP A 63 -2.71 -3.38 -1.92
C TRP A 63 -2.18 -4.51 -1.06
N SER A 64 -1.66 -5.60 -1.64
CA SER A 64 -0.93 -6.62 -0.88
C SER A 64 0.30 -6.01 -0.17
N ASN A 65 1.03 -5.13 -0.85
CA ASN A 65 2.19 -4.43 -0.27
C ASN A 65 1.76 -3.49 0.88
N VAL A 66 0.66 -2.77 0.73
CA VAL A 66 0.05 -1.98 1.82
C VAL A 66 -0.31 -2.86 3.02
N LEU A 67 -0.97 -4.01 2.80
CA LEU A 67 -1.35 -4.91 3.88
C LEU A 67 -0.15 -5.47 4.65
N ILE A 68 0.94 -5.80 3.96
CA ILE A 68 2.18 -6.25 4.60
C ILE A 68 2.72 -5.16 5.54
N ILE A 69 2.71 -3.89 5.07
CA ILE A 69 3.13 -2.75 5.88
C ILE A 69 2.22 -2.58 7.11
N LEU A 70 0.89 -2.58 6.92
CA LEU A 70 -0.06 -2.42 8.02
C LEU A 70 0.10 -3.53 9.06
N LYS A 71 0.18 -4.79 8.63
CA LYS A 71 0.42 -5.93 9.51
C LYS A 71 1.73 -5.80 10.29
N GLY A 72 2.80 -5.36 9.63
CA GLY A 72 4.09 -5.10 10.27
C GLY A 72 4.06 -3.97 11.32
N LEU A 73 3.08 -3.07 11.24
CA LEU A 73 2.81 -2.02 12.23
C LEU A 73 1.78 -2.42 13.29
N GLY A 74 1.18 -3.61 13.18
CA GLY A 74 0.06 -4.04 14.04
C GLY A 74 -1.26 -3.32 13.73
N CYS A 75 -1.42 -2.80 12.51
CA CYS A 75 -2.61 -2.11 12.01
C CYS A 75 -3.36 -2.94 10.96
N GLY A 76 -4.59 -2.53 10.63
CA GLY A 76 -5.38 -3.02 9.50
C GLY A 76 -5.95 -1.89 8.64
N VAL A 77 -6.75 -2.21 7.63
CA VAL A 77 -7.36 -1.21 6.73
C VAL A 77 -8.26 -0.24 7.50
N LYS A 78 -8.88 -0.70 8.58
CA LYS A 78 -9.68 0.12 9.50
C LYS A 78 -8.93 1.31 10.12
N ASP A 79 -7.59 1.25 10.16
CA ASP A 79 -6.75 2.30 10.75
C ASP A 79 -6.30 3.33 9.69
N ILE A 80 -6.64 3.12 8.40
CA ILE A 80 -6.33 4.07 7.32
C ILE A 80 -7.29 5.26 7.40
N VAL A 81 -6.75 6.44 7.73
CA VAL A 81 -7.50 7.70 7.77
C VAL A 81 -7.45 8.51 6.47
N HIS A 82 -6.50 8.20 5.59
CA HIS A 82 -6.33 8.86 4.31
C HIS A 82 -5.64 7.92 3.32
N LYS A 83 -6.12 7.90 2.07
CA LYS A 83 -5.50 7.19 0.96
C LYS A 83 -5.53 8.05 -0.30
N ARG A 84 -4.47 7.94 -1.10
CA ARG A 84 -4.37 8.57 -2.41
C ARG A 84 -4.01 7.51 -3.43
N ASN A 85 -4.88 7.33 -4.42
CA ASN A 85 -4.60 6.50 -5.58
C ASN A 85 -4.19 7.40 -6.73
N CYS A 86 -3.05 7.10 -7.35
CA CYS A 86 -2.53 7.84 -8.49
C CYS A 86 -2.53 6.93 -9.72
N PHE A 87 -3.09 7.42 -10.82
CA PHE A 87 -3.17 6.71 -12.08
C PHE A 87 -2.34 7.44 -13.12
N THR A 88 -1.59 6.70 -13.94
CA THR A 88 -0.89 7.27 -15.10
C THR A 88 -1.86 7.57 -16.25
N THR A 89 -2.91 6.77 -16.38
CA THR A 89 -4.05 6.95 -17.29
C THR A 89 -5.32 6.58 -16.54
N PHE A 90 -6.41 7.33 -16.76
CA PHE A 90 -7.66 7.13 -16.04
C PHE A 90 -8.83 6.92 -17.01
N SER A 91 -9.65 5.91 -16.70
CA SER A 91 -11.00 5.69 -17.23
C SER A 91 -11.81 4.94 -16.17
N ASP A 92 -13.14 4.92 -16.30
CA ASP A 92 -14.01 4.19 -15.37
C ASP A 92 -13.72 2.67 -15.38
N ASP A 93 -13.37 2.11 -16.54
CA ASP A 93 -12.99 0.71 -16.67
C ASP A 93 -11.68 0.40 -15.92
N ILE A 94 -10.69 1.29 -16.03
CA ILE A 94 -9.42 1.17 -15.29
C ILE A 94 -9.69 1.29 -13.80
N ALA A 95 -10.49 2.27 -13.38
CA ALA A 95 -10.83 2.49 -11.98
C ALA A 95 -11.54 1.26 -11.39
N LYS A 96 -12.51 0.68 -12.12
CA LYS A 96 -13.21 -0.54 -11.72
C LYS A 96 -12.25 -1.73 -11.59
N SER A 97 -11.39 -1.94 -12.58
CA SER A 97 -10.38 -3.00 -12.57
C SER A 97 -9.43 -2.89 -11.36
N CYS A 98 -9.02 -1.67 -11.03
CA CYS A 98 -8.19 -1.41 -9.84
C CYS A 98 -8.94 -1.66 -8.53
N ILE A 99 -10.22 -1.31 -8.44
CA ILE A 99 -11.04 -1.59 -7.25
C ILE A 99 -11.20 -3.10 -7.05
N GLU A 100 -11.51 -3.85 -8.12
CA GLU A 100 -11.61 -5.31 -8.07
C GLU A 100 -10.31 -5.95 -7.58
N GLY A 101 -9.17 -5.55 -8.16
CA GLY A 101 -7.86 -6.05 -7.73
C GLY A 101 -7.55 -5.71 -6.27
N ALA A 102 -7.91 -4.50 -5.82
CA ALA A 102 -7.76 -4.11 -4.41
C ALA A 102 -8.59 -5.01 -3.49
N LEU A 103 -9.88 -5.23 -3.78
CA LEU A 103 -10.76 -6.07 -2.97
C LEU A 103 -10.29 -7.54 -2.94
N GLU A 104 -9.78 -8.05 -4.06
CA GLU A 104 -9.15 -9.38 -4.11
C GLU A 104 -7.94 -9.50 -3.19
N ALA A 105 -7.10 -8.46 -3.13
CA ALA A 105 -5.93 -8.44 -2.24
C ALA A 105 -6.32 -8.35 -0.76
N LEU A 106 -7.38 -7.59 -0.47
CA LEU A 106 -7.86 -7.36 0.90
C LEU A 106 -8.56 -8.58 1.48
N GLY A 107 -9.27 -9.34 0.64
CA GLY A 107 -10.14 -10.40 1.11
C GLY A 107 -11.36 -9.85 1.88
N PRO A 108 -12.26 -10.73 2.36
CA PRO A 108 -13.57 -10.32 2.87
C PRO A 108 -13.50 -9.38 4.08
N GLU A 109 -12.64 -9.69 5.05
CA GLU A 109 -12.56 -8.97 6.33
C GLU A 109 -12.07 -7.52 6.15
N GLU A 110 -10.93 -7.32 5.50
CA GLU A 110 -10.35 -5.98 5.31
C GLU A 110 -11.15 -5.14 4.31
N SER A 111 -11.81 -5.79 3.33
CA SER A 111 -12.64 -5.12 2.33
C SER A 111 -13.82 -4.36 2.93
N GLU A 112 -14.36 -4.81 4.06
CA GLU A 112 -15.44 -4.11 4.75
C GLU A 112 -15.05 -2.70 5.19
N HIS A 113 -13.76 -2.48 5.45
CA HIS A 113 -13.23 -1.19 5.90
C HIS A 113 -12.75 -0.31 4.74
N PHE A 114 -12.56 -0.90 3.56
CA PHE A 114 -11.99 -0.22 2.40
C PHE A 114 -12.78 1.03 1.98
N PHE A 115 -14.10 0.98 2.04
CA PHE A 115 -14.99 2.07 1.65
C PHE A 115 -15.48 2.93 2.82
N LYS A 116 -15.12 2.58 4.07
CA LYS A 116 -15.62 3.23 5.29
C LYS A 116 -14.69 4.33 5.83
N SER A 117 -13.62 4.66 5.10
CA SER A 117 -12.64 5.69 5.47
C SER A 117 -13.14 7.11 5.19
#